data_AF-A0A0D0A6A5-F1
#
_entry.id   AF-A0A0D0A6A5-F1
#
_cell.length_a   1.000
_cell.length_b   1.000
_cell.length_c   1.000
_cell.angle_alpha   90.00
_cell.angle_beta   90.00
_cell.angle_gamma   90.00
#
_symmetry.space_group_name_H-M   'P 1'
#
loop_
_entity.id
_entity.type
_entity.pdbx_description
1 polymer ?
#
loop_
_entity_poly.entity_id
_entity_poly.type
_entity_poly.pdbx_seq_one_letter_code
_entity_poly.pdbx_strand_id
1 'polypeptide(L)'
;QHLPNPSGRNQHKFCPLKGDHKVADLLREYHRRNISDRKLISKLLQAEHGIKMSEATVARRRRELGLFGSRVMAAKLPDATKRQLVLDQLANDPRGRHGPRIVKELIANQTGI
;
A
#
# COMPACT_ATOMS: atom_id res chain seq x y z
N GLN A 1 3.83 -39.29 -21.99
CA GLN A 1 3.11 -38.29 -22.81
C GLN A 1 2.15 -37.55 -21.88
N HIS A 2 2.31 -36.23 -21.72
CA HIS A 2 1.49 -35.43 -20.80
C HIS A 2 0.36 -34.80 -21.60
N LEU A 3 -0.90 -35.19 -21.36
CA LEU A 3 -2.05 -34.59 -22.05
C LEU A 3 -2.32 -33.18 -21.49
N PRO A 4 -2.39 -32.14 -22.32
CA PRO A 4 -2.93 -30.84 -21.89
C PRO A 4 -4.42 -30.99 -21.56
N ASN A 5 -4.87 -30.35 -20.49
CA ASN A 5 -6.28 -30.33 -20.07
C ASN A 5 -7.20 -29.82 -21.21
N PRO A 6 -8.06 -30.66 -21.80
CA PRO A 6 -8.89 -30.31 -22.96
C PRO A 6 -10.11 -29.45 -22.63
N SER A 7 -10.43 -29.25 -21.34
CA SER A 7 -11.67 -28.59 -20.93
C SER A 7 -11.57 -27.07 -20.74
N GLY A 8 -10.37 -26.48 -20.88
CA GLY A 8 -10.19 -25.02 -20.88
C GLY A 8 -10.83 -24.30 -19.69
N ARG A 9 -11.05 -24.98 -18.55
CA ARG A 9 -11.57 -24.38 -17.32
C ARG A 9 -10.44 -23.63 -16.62
N ASN A 10 -10.02 -22.53 -17.23
CA ASN A 10 -9.21 -21.51 -16.58
C ASN A 10 -10.16 -20.80 -15.60
N GLN A 11 -10.36 -21.41 -14.43
CA GLN A 11 -11.33 -21.03 -13.39
C GLN A 11 -11.05 -19.68 -12.70
N HIS A 12 -10.25 -18.83 -13.34
CA HIS A 12 -9.86 -17.51 -12.89
C HIS A 12 -10.25 -16.44 -13.93
N LYS A 13 -11.44 -16.54 -14.54
CA LYS A 13 -11.97 -15.51 -15.47
C LYS A 13 -12.10 -14.12 -14.84
N PHE A 14 -12.17 -14.03 -13.50
CA PHE A 14 -12.35 -12.78 -12.76
C PHE A 14 -11.15 -12.36 -11.91
N CYS A 15 -10.03 -13.10 -11.98
CA CYS A 15 -8.81 -12.67 -11.32
C CYS A 15 -8.01 -11.82 -12.33
N PRO A 16 -7.76 -10.53 -12.05
CA PRO A 16 -6.88 -9.73 -12.88
C PRO A 16 -5.52 -10.42 -13.03
N LEU A 17 -4.93 -10.28 -14.20
CA LEU A 17 -3.72 -10.99 -14.59
C LEU A 17 -2.56 -10.63 -13.64
N LYS A 18 -1.52 -11.46 -13.62
CA LYS A 18 -0.33 -11.28 -12.77
C LYS A 18 0.53 -10.08 -13.25
N GLY A 19 -0.04 -8.87 -13.34
CA GLY A 19 0.62 -7.69 -13.89
C GLY A 19 -0.28 -6.51 -14.24
N ASP A 20 -1.59 -6.53 -13.92
CA ASP A 20 -2.45 -5.38 -14.21
C ASP A 20 -1.96 -4.12 -13.50
N HIS A 21 -1.34 -3.21 -14.27
CA HIS A 21 -0.92 -1.88 -13.82
C HIS A 21 -2.06 -1.16 -13.09
N LYS A 22 -3.29 -1.36 -13.57
CA LYS A 22 -4.52 -0.86 -12.96
C LYS A 22 -4.66 -1.25 -11.47
N VAL A 23 -4.37 -2.51 -11.11
CA VAL A 23 -4.43 -2.93 -9.69
C VAL A 23 -3.33 -2.27 -8.88
N ALA A 24 -2.13 -2.15 -9.44
CA ALA A 24 -1.02 -1.49 -8.74
C ALA A 24 -1.31 -0.02 -8.46
N ASP A 25 -1.88 0.70 -9.43
CA ASP A 25 -2.23 2.11 -9.28
C ASP A 25 -3.38 2.30 -8.29
N LEU A 26 -4.39 1.42 -8.31
CA LEU A 26 -5.45 1.42 -7.29
C LEU A 26 -4.92 1.17 -5.88
N LEU A 27 -4.02 0.20 -5.72
CA LEU A 27 -3.40 -0.06 -4.42
C LEU A 27 -2.56 1.12 -3.92
N ARG A 28 -1.86 1.83 -4.82
CA ARG A 28 -1.14 3.07 -4.48
C ARG A 28 -2.10 4.18 -4.08
N GLU A 29 -3.20 4.34 -4.80
CA GLU A 29 -4.23 5.34 -4.50
C GLU A 29 -4.87 5.09 -3.13
N TYR A 30 -5.28 3.85 -2.84
CA TYR A 30 -5.77 3.47 -1.52
C TYR A 30 -4.73 3.70 -0.42
N HIS A 31 -3.46 3.42 -0.71
CA HIS A 31 -2.38 3.69 0.24
C HIS A 31 -2.19 5.19 0.51
N ARG A 32 -2.28 6.05 -0.52
CA ARG A 32 -2.27 7.52 -0.35
C ARG A 32 -3.45 8.03 0.47
N ARG A 33 -4.61 7.37 0.36
CA ARG A 33 -5.80 7.64 1.21
C ARG A 33 -5.70 7.02 2.61
N ASN A 34 -4.54 6.49 2.99
CA ASN A 34 -4.27 5.82 4.26
C ASN A 34 -5.14 4.56 4.50
N ILE A 35 -5.69 3.98 3.45
CA ILE A 35 -6.47 2.74 3.50
C ILE A 35 -5.49 1.57 3.43
N SER A 36 -5.21 0.98 4.58
CA SER A 36 -4.24 -0.12 4.73
C SER A 36 -4.86 -1.45 5.15
N ASP A 37 -6.17 -1.50 5.42
CA ASP A 37 -6.87 -2.75 5.72
C ASP A 37 -7.14 -3.57 4.46
N ARG A 38 -6.58 -4.79 4.41
CA ARG A 38 -6.76 -5.74 3.31
C ARG A 38 -8.21 -6.14 3.07
N LYS A 39 -9.03 -6.21 4.12
CA LYS A 39 -10.47 -6.52 4.01
C LYS A 39 -11.21 -5.40 3.32
N LEU A 40 -10.95 -4.17 3.77
CA LEU A 40 -11.53 -2.98 3.18
C LEU A 40 -11.10 -2.79 1.72
N ILE A 41 -9.81 -2.95 1.42
CA ILE A 41 -9.30 -2.87 0.05
C ILE A 41 -9.95 -3.92 -0.86
N SER A 42 -10.10 -5.17 -0.39
CA SER A 42 -10.78 -6.22 -1.16
C SER A 42 -12.24 -5.85 -1.49
N LYS A 43 -12.97 -5.29 -0.52
CA LYS A 43 -14.33 -4.79 -0.73
C LYS A 43 -14.37 -3.60 -1.70
N LEU A 44 -13.46 -2.64 -1.56
CA LEU A 44 -13.39 -1.46 -2.43
C LEU A 44 -13.05 -1.83 -3.87
N LEU A 45 -12.07 -2.72 -4.07
CA LEU A 45 -11.72 -3.24 -5.38
C LEU A 45 -12.92 -3.91 -6.06
N GLN A 46 -13.72 -4.66 -5.30
CA GLN A 46 -14.92 -5.30 -5.83
C GLN A 46 -16.05 -4.28 -6.09
N ALA A 47 -16.28 -3.34 -5.18
CA ALA A 47 -17.38 -2.38 -5.26
C ALA A 47 -17.17 -1.30 -6.33
N GLU A 48 -15.95 -0.73 -6.40
CA GLU A 48 -15.65 0.39 -7.30
C GLU A 48 -15.19 -0.08 -8.68
N HIS A 49 -14.52 -1.23 -8.75
CA HIS A 49 -13.85 -1.69 -9.98
C HIS A 49 -14.27 -3.07 -10.45
N GLY A 50 -15.15 -3.77 -9.73
CA GLY A 50 -15.58 -5.13 -10.07
C GLY A 50 -14.47 -6.18 -9.94
N ILE A 51 -13.36 -5.85 -9.29
CA ILE A 51 -12.19 -6.72 -9.18
C ILE A 51 -12.34 -7.61 -7.95
N LYS A 52 -12.58 -8.91 -8.17
CA LYS A 52 -12.66 -9.89 -7.09
C LYS A 52 -11.26 -10.38 -6.72
N MET A 53 -10.68 -9.79 -5.66
CA MET A 53 -9.36 -10.16 -5.16
C MET A 53 -9.43 -10.61 -3.70
N SER A 54 -8.81 -11.76 -3.37
CA SER A 54 -8.75 -12.25 -1.99
C SER A 54 -7.81 -11.40 -1.13
N GLU A 55 -8.08 -11.32 0.18
CA GLU A 55 -7.24 -10.61 1.15
C GLU A 55 -5.76 -11.03 1.10
N ALA A 56 -5.50 -12.32 0.91
CA ALA A 56 -4.15 -12.87 0.78
C ALA A 56 -3.43 -12.36 -0.48
N THR A 57 -4.16 -12.22 -1.59
CA THR A 57 -3.62 -11.67 -2.84
C THR A 57 -3.35 -10.18 -2.71
N VAL A 58 -4.26 -9.42 -2.10
CA VAL A 58 -4.05 -8.00 -1.79
C VAL A 58 -2.79 -7.82 -0.94
N ALA A 59 -2.62 -8.62 0.12
CA ALA A 59 -1.45 -8.56 0.98
C ALA A 59 -0.15 -8.88 0.22
N ARG A 60 -0.16 -9.89 -0.67
CA ARG A 60 1.02 -10.22 -1.48
C ARG A 60 1.37 -9.09 -2.45
N ARG A 61 0.39 -8.54 -3.17
CA ARG A 61 0.60 -7.44 -4.12
C ARG A 61 1.09 -6.17 -3.44
N ARG A 62 0.54 -5.84 -2.27
CA ARG A 62 1.04 -4.70 -1.48
C ARG A 62 2.49 -4.89 -1.05
N ARG A 63 2.88 -6.11 -0.67
CA ARG A 63 4.27 -6.43 -0.33
C ARG A 63 5.19 -6.30 -1.55
N GLU A 64 4.77 -6.80 -2.71
CA GLU A 64 5.49 -6.66 -3.98
C GLU A 64 5.67 -5.17 -4.38
N LEU A 65 4.67 -4.33 -4.11
CA LEU A 65 4.69 -2.89 -4.38
C LEU A 65 5.35 -2.05 -3.27
N GLY A 66 5.81 -2.66 -2.17
CA GLY A 66 6.38 -1.95 -1.04
C GLY A 66 5.38 -1.09 -0.24
N LEU A 67 4.07 -1.31 -0.40
CA LEU A 67 3.01 -0.55 0.27
C LEU A 67 2.74 -1.09 1.67
N PHE A 68 3.69 -0.92 2.57
CA PHE A 68 3.59 -1.40 3.95
C PHE A 68 2.82 -0.41 4.84
N GLY A 69 2.26 -0.88 5.96
CA GLY A 69 1.70 0.02 6.98
C GLY A 69 2.81 0.83 7.65
N SER A 70 2.44 1.98 8.21
CA SER A 70 3.38 2.97 8.76
C SER A 70 4.40 2.38 9.74
N ARG A 71 3.93 1.53 10.67
CA ARG A 71 4.82 0.82 11.62
C ARG A 71 5.90 -0.02 10.94
N VAL A 72 5.56 -0.70 9.84
CA VAL A 72 6.50 -1.57 9.11
C VAL A 72 7.42 -0.74 8.22
N MET A 73 6.95 0.39 7.68
CA MET A 73 7.81 1.34 6.97
C MET A 73 8.81 2.00 7.91
N ALA A 74 8.34 2.51 9.05
CA ALA A 74 9.19 3.03 10.10
C ALA A 74 10.22 1.99 10.61
N ALA A 75 9.86 0.72 10.72
CA ALA A 75 10.82 -0.32 11.11
C ALA A 75 11.90 -0.59 10.03
N LYS A 76 11.55 -0.46 8.75
CA LYS A 76 12.46 -0.71 7.62
C LYS A 76 13.35 0.48 7.27
N LEU A 77 12.97 1.69 7.66
CA LEU A 77 13.75 2.88 7.36
C LEU A 77 15.04 2.91 8.20
N PRO A 78 16.18 3.26 7.59
CA PRO A 78 17.39 3.57 8.33
C PRO A 78 17.16 4.71 9.32
N ASP A 79 17.79 4.64 10.50
CA ASP A 79 17.64 5.67 11.53
C ASP A 79 18.12 7.05 11.06
N ALA A 80 19.13 7.10 10.18
CA ALA A 80 19.57 8.35 9.55
C ALA A 80 18.44 9.03 8.77
N THR A 81 17.67 8.27 7.99
CA THR A 81 16.53 8.80 7.21
C THR A 81 15.42 9.30 8.12
N LYS A 82 15.15 8.61 9.24
CA LYS A 82 14.15 9.07 10.23
C LYS A 82 14.56 10.40 10.85
N ARG A 83 15.83 10.53 11.24
CA ARG A 83 16.37 11.79 11.78
C ARG A 83 16.26 12.91 10.77
N GLN A 84 16.60 12.65 9.51
CA GLN A 84 16.48 13.63 8.45
C GLN A 84 15.02 14.10 8.27
N LEU A 85 14.06 13.17 8.19
CA LEU A 85 12.63 13.52 8.08
C LEU A 85 12.13 14.37 9.26
N VAL A 86 12.60 14.09 10.48
CA VAL A 86 12.27 14.90 11.65
C VAL A 86 12.90 16.29 11.55
N LEU A 87 14.17 16.39 11.16
CA LEU A 87 14.86 17.67 11.00
C LEU A 87 14.22 18.52 9.91
N ASP A 88 13.86 17.92 8.77
CA ASP A 88 13.17 18.59 7.67
C ASP A 88 11.82 19.15 8.13
N GLN A 89 11.07 18.38 8.93
CA GLN A 89 9.78 18.82 9.46
C GLN A 89 9.92 19.91 10.54
N LEU A 90 11.00 19.88 11.34
CA LEU A 90 11.32 20.94 12.30
C LEU A 90 11.78 22.22 11.59
N ALA A 91 12.52 22.11 10.48
CA ALA A 91 12.90 23.26 9.66
C ALA A 91 11.66 23.97 9.07
N ASN A 92 10.62 23.20 8.73
CA ASN A 92 9.32 23.73 8.30
C ASN A 92 8.49 24.35 9.45
N ASP A 93 8.88 24.17 10.71
CA ASP A 93 8.27 24.80 11.88
C ASP A 93 9.31 25.61 12.69
N PRO A 94 9.77 26.76 12.16
CA PRO A 94 10.80 27.57 12.81
C PRO A 94 10.35 28.20 14.13
N ARG A 95 9.05 28.18 14.43
CA ARG A 95 8.48 28.68 15.69
C ARG A 95 8.32 27.57 16.75
N GLY A 96 8.62 26.32 16.42
CA GLY A 96 8.55 25.18 17.35
C GLY A 96 7.16 24.95 17.93
N ARG A 97 6.09 25.25 17.18
CA ARG A 97 4.70 25.11 17.63
C ARG A 97 4.22 23.66 17.57
N HIS A 98 4.84 22.83 16.74
CA HIS A 98 4.47 21.44 16.54
C HIS A 98 5.22 20.55 17.53
N GLY A 99 4.47 19.99 18.48
CA GLY A 99 4.98 18.94 19.34
C GLY A 99 5.33 17.66 18.55
N PRO A 100 6.08 16.72 19.15
CA PRO A 100 6.52 15.49 18.49
C PRO A 100 5.39 14.66 17.86
N ARG A 101 4.19 14.73 18.41
CA ARG A 101 3.00 14.08 17.86
C ARG A 101 2.59 14.67 16.50
N ILE A 102 2.49 16.00 16.40
CA ILE A 102 2.10 16.68 15.16
C ILE A 102 3.19 16.51 14.10
N VAL A 103 4.46 16.61 14.49
CA VAL A 103 5.59 16.35 13.59
C VAL A 103 5.50 14.96 12.98
N LYS A 104 5.18 13.93 13.77
CA LYS A 104 4.97 12.56 13.25
C LYS A 104 3.79 12.45 12.28
N GLU A 105 2.65 13.07 12.59
CA GLU A 105 1.48 13.08 11.70
C GLU A 105 1.77 13.80 10.38
N LEU A 106 2.50 14.92 10.41
CA LEU A 106 2.89 15.65 9.20
C LEU A 106 3.85 14.85 8.32
N ILE A 107 4.85 14.19 8.92
CA ILE A 107 5.75 13.30 8.20
C ILE A 107 4.96 12.15 7.56
N ALA A 108 4.06 11.51 8.30
CA ALA A 108 3.20 10.45 7.78
C ALA A 108 2.32 10.93 6.61
N ASN A 109 1.74 12.13 6.70
CA ASN A 109 0.92 12.70 5.64
C ASN A 109 1.73 13.08 4.39
N GLN A 110 2.94 13.61 4.55
CA GLN A 110 3.80 14.01 3.42
C GLN A 110 4.47 12.82 2.74
N THR A 111 4.93 11.84 3.51
CA THR A 111 5.76 10.73 3.00
C THR A 111 5.03 9.40 2.88
N GLY A 112 3.86 9.25 3.52
CA GLY A 112 3.12 7.99 3.59
C GLY A 112 3.75 6.94 4.51
N ILE A 113 4.72 7.34 5.34
CA ILE A 113 5.52 6.47 6.23
C ILE A 113 4.96 6.43 7.65
#